data_AF-A0A2A2S2H9-F1
#
_entry.id   AF-A0A2A2S2H9-F1
#
_cell.length_a   1.000
_cell.length_b   1.000
_cell.length_c   1.000
_cell.angle_alpha   90.00
_cell.angle_beta   90.00
_cell.angle_gamma   90.00
#
_symmetry.space_group_name_H-M   'P 1'
#
loop_
_entity.id
_entity.type
_entity.pdbx_description
1 polymer ?
#
loop_
_entity_poly.entity_id
_entity_poly.type
_entity_poly.pdbx_seq_one_letter_code
_entity_poly.pdbx_strand_id
1 'polypeptide(L)'
;MMKMFTLQNISLFLIFMGGVGGILLSIAQTRGSAQDKADIIDTTKQENLRLRTQLTSVQNDNIQLNSNLSKSYKQIQEQQDALAKQTDQIIALNKDLSNQAKFITLNVTGGDGYPIVIPRELRDVGNGNSALAFDLHNKNKHPIFDLLVIITDYKKLSSKFYRRPNDNVDYVRNDDVRAAEVMRWMLPNMAKETVYPNSYVINDTDASYSIQIKTRNRTVIEKLILVKVKNEILSGLEIWDAEKGKIHQDLSPNLTKEEYKIIQKKLDDIPDQFSYTPTL
;
A
#
# COMPACT_ATOMS: atom_id res chain seq x y z
N MET A 1 -26.23 129.83 -43.25
CA MET A 1 -24.80 129.46 -43.40
C MET A 1 -24.18 129.00 -42.06
N MET A 2 -24.92 128.36 -41.15
CA MET A 2 -24.45 128.00 -39.79
C MET A 2 -24.76 126.54 -39.38
N LYS A 3 -25.12 125.67 -40.35
CA LYS A 3 -25.44 124.24 -40.11
C LYS A 3 -24.38 123.26 -40.66
N MET A 4 -23.42 123.72 -41.47
CA MET A 4 -22.37 122.85 -42.05
C MET A 4 -21.18 122.64 -41.08
N PHE A 5 -20.81 123.65 -40.29
CA PHE A 5 -19.61 123.59 -39.44
C PHE A 5 -19.75 122.64 -38.23
N THR A 6 -20.96 122.51 -37.68
CA THR A 6 -21.25 121.62 -36.54
C THR A 6 -21.34 120.15 -36.94
N LEU A 7 -21.88 119.84 -38.12
CA LEU A 7 -21.91 118.46 -38.62
C LEU A 7 -20.51 117.94 -38.93
N GLN A 8 -19.65 118.76 -39.55
CA GLN A 8 -18.29 118.36 -39.90
C GLN A 8 -17.43 118.03 -38.66
N ASN A 9 -17.54 118.82 -37.60
CA ASN A 9 -16.79 118.60 -36.36
C ASN A 9 -17.27 117.36 -35.57
N ILE A 10 -18.59 117.09 -35.55
CA ILE A 10 -19.13 115.88 -34.92
C ILE A 10 -18.72 114.62 -35.71
N SER A 11 -18.75 114.69 -37.05
CA SER A 11 -18.27 113.60 -37.90
C SER A 11 -16.78 113.32 -37.71
N LEU A 12 -15.95 114.37 -37.63
CA LEU A 12 -14.52 114.22 -37.36
C LEU A 12 -14.26 113.62 -35.98
N PHE A 13 -15.00 114.05 -34.96
CA PHE A 13 -14.90 113.51 -33.61
C PHE A 13 -15.33 112.04 -33.53
N LEU A 14 -16.40 111.65 -34.22
CA LEU A 14 -16.85 110.26 -34.30
C LEU A 14 -15.86 109.36 -35.06
N ILE A 15 -15.26 109.86 -36.14
CA ILE A 15 -14.20 109.14 -36.88
C ILE A 15 -12.95 108.99 -36.00
N PHE A 16 -12.58 110.04 -35.26
CA PHE A 16 -11.42 110.00 -34.37
C PHE A 16 -11.64 109.05 -33.18
N MET A 17 -12.80 109.10 -32.54
CA MET A 17 -13.18 108.16 -31.47
C MET A 17 -13.32 106.72 -31.97
N GLY A 18 -13.83 106.52 -33.18
CA GLY A 18 -13.88 105.21 -33.83
C GLY A 18 -12.49 104.65 -34.15
N GLY A 19 -11.57 105.51 -34.61
CA GLY A 19 -10.18 105.14 -34.87
C GLY A 19 -9.40 104.78 -33.60
N VAL A 20 -9.53 105.59 -32.55
CA VAL A 20 -8.87 105.33 -31.25
C VAL A 20 -9.46 104.09 -30.57
N GLY A 21 -10.78 103.90 -30.62
CA GLY A 21 -11.44 102.72 -30.09
C GLY A 21 -10.99 101.42 -30.78
N GLY A 22 -10.88 101.42 -32.12
CA GLY A 22 -10.39 100.27 -32.88
C GLY A 22 -8.93 99.91 -32.58
N ILE A 23 -8.07 100.92 -32.37
CA ILE A 23 -6.66 100.70 -31.99
C ILE A 23 -6.56 100.10 -30.58
N LEU A 24 -7.33 100.60 -29.61
CA LEU A 24 -7.33 100.07 -28.24
C LEU A 24 -7.87 98.63 -28.17
N LEU A 25 -8.92 98.31 -28.93
CA LEU A 25 -9.46 96.95 -29.04
C LEU A 25 -8.46 95.99 -29.70
N SER A 26 -7.77 96.44 -30.76
CA SER A 26 -6.71 95.67 -31.42
C SER A 26 -5.56 95.36 -30.46
N ILE A 27 -5.09 96.35 -29.68
CA ILE A 27 -4.02 96.17 -28.68
C ILE A 27 -4.46 95.25 -27.53
N ALA A 28 -5.70 95.39 -27.06
CA ALA A 28 -6.26 94.52 -26.03
C ALA A 28 -6.37 93.07 -26.53
N GLN A 29 -6.80 92.87 -27.79
CA GLN A 29 -6.85 91.54 -28.41
C GLN A 29 -5.47 90.95 -28.69
N THR A 30 -4.47 91.76 -29.07
CA THR A 30 -3.09 91.26 -29.23
C THR A 30 -2.45 90.91 -27.90
N ARG A 31 -2.70 91.68 -26.83
CA ARG A 31 -2.22 91.38 -25.48
C ARG A 31 -2.93 90.16 -24.89
N GLY A 32 -4.25 90.07 -25.03
CA GLY A 32 -5.03 88.89 -24.64
C GLY A 32 -4.58 87.64 -25.39
N SER A 33 -4.41 87.70 -26.71
CA SER A 33 -3.89 86.57 -27.49
C SER A 33 -2.45 86.20 -27.14
N ALA A 34 -1.60 87.15 -26.73
CA ALA A 34 -0.24 86.86 -26.30
C ALA A 34 -0.22 86.17 -24.93
N GLN A 35 -1.13 86.56 -24.04
CA GLN A 35 -1.29 85.97 -22.71
C GLN A 35 -1.93 84.57 -22.79
N ASP A 36 -2.99 84.39 -23.58
CA ASP A 36 -3.59 83.07 -23.82
C ASP A 36 -2.57 82.09 -24.44
N LYS A 37 -1.72 82.56 -25.36
CA LYS A 37 -0.63 81.75 -25.92
C LYS A 37 0.41 81.38 -24.87
N ALA A 38 0.76 82.31 -23.98
CA ALA A 38 1.69 82.04 -22.89
C ALA A 38 1.13 81.01 -21.90
N ASP A 39 -0.16 81.13 -21.55
CA ASP A 39 -0.86 80.21 -20.65
C ASP A 39 -0.99 78.81 -21.26
N ILE A 40 -1.30 78.69 -22.55
CA ILE A 40 -1.33 77.41 -23.27
C ILE A 40 0.06 76.76 -23.28
N ILE A 41 1.11 77.55 -23.56
CA ILE A 41 2.49 77.04 -23.58
C ILE A 41 2.90 76.55 -22.18
N ASP A 42 2.56 77.29 -21.13
CA ASP A 42 2.90 76.89 -19.76
C ASP A 42 2.12 75.65 -19.32
N THR A 43 0.83 75.58 -19.62
CA THR A 43 -0.01 74.40 -19.35
C THR A 43 0.51 73.17 -20.09
N THR A 44 0.88 73.32 -21.36
CA THR A 44 1.46 72.24 -22.18
C THR A 44 2.82 71.78 -21.66
N LYS A 45 3.64 72.70 -21.13
CA LYS A 45 4.93 72.36 -20.49
C LYS A 45 4.71 71.62 -19.19
N GLN A 46 3.78 72.06 -18.34
CA GLN A 46 3.43 71.40 -17.10
C GLN A 46 2.88 69.99 -17.35
N GLU A 47 2.04 69.82 -18.37
CA GLU A 47 1.48 68.53 -18.75
C GLU A 47 2.55 67.58 -19.32
N ASN A 48 3.47 68.07 -20.16
CA ASN A 48 4.62 67.29 -20.63
C ASN A 48 5.55 66.87 -19.48
N LEU A 49 5.79 67.74 -18.52
CA LEU A 49 6.56 67.41 -17.31
C LEU A 49 5.85 66.30 -16.52
N ARG A 50 4.54 66.43 -16.30
CA ARG A 50 3.74 65.41 -15.62
C ARG A 50 3.76 64.06 -16.34
N LEU A 51 3.57 64.05 -17.67
CA LEU A 51 3.61 62.84 -18.48
C LEU A 51 4.99 62.18 -18.43
N ARG A 52 6.08 62.96 -18.46
CA ARG A 52 7.44 62.43 -18.29
C ARG A 52 7.62 61.79 -16.92
N THR A 53 7.16 62.45 -15.85
CA THR A 53 7.22 61.90 -14.49
C THR A 53 6.43 60.60 -14.38
N GLN A 54 5.22 60.52 -14.96
CA GLN A 54 4.41 59.30 -15.00
C GLN A 54 5.11 58.18 -15.79
N LEU A 55 5.68 58.49 -16.95
CA LEU A 55 6.40 57.50 -17.76
C LEU A 55 7.60 56.93 -16.99
N THR A 56 8.36 57.78 -16.30
CA THR A 56 9.47 57.34 -15.45
C THR A 56 8.98 56.49 -14.28
N SER A 57 7.85 56.83 -13.64
CA SER A 57 7.27 55.99 -12.58
C SER A 57 6.89 54.61 -13.11
N VAL A 58 6.19 54.54 -14.24
CA VAL A 58 5.77 53.28 -14.87
C VAL A 58 6.96 52.43 -15.31
N GLN A 59 8.04 53.06 -15.78
CA GLN A 59 9.29 52.35 -16.09
C GLN A 59 9.93 51.76 -14.84
N ASN A 60 9.98 52.50 -13.74
CA ASN A 60 10.50 52.02 -12.47
C ASN A 60 9.65 50.86 -11.91
N ASP A 61 8.32 51.00 -11.99
CA ASP A 61 7.38 49.95 -11.57
C ASP A 61 7.59 48.67 -12.40
N ASN A 62 7.76 48.79 -13.71
CA ASN A 62 8.07 47.64 -14.59
C ASN A 62 9.40 46.98 -14.24
N ILE A 63 10.45 47.76 -13.96
CA ILE A 63 11.75 47.21 -13.55
C ILE A 63 11.61 46.45 -12.23
N GLN A 64 10.89 47.00 -11.27
CA GLN A 64 10.66 46.37 -9.96
C GLN A 64 9.82 45.09 -10.11
N LEU A 65 8.77 45.13 -10.94
CA LEU A 65 7.91 43.98 -11.21
C LEU A 65 8.71 42.83 -11.86
N ASN A 66 9.52 43.12 -12.87
CA ASN A 66 10.37 42.14 -13.54
C ASN A 66 11.40 41.53 -12.59
N SER A 67 11.97 42.34 -11.68
CA SER A 67 12.88 41.84 -10.65
C SER A 67 12.16 40.86 -9.70
N ASN A 68 10.95 41.20 -9.25
CA ASN A 68 10.16 40.36 -8.36
C ASN A 68 9.72 39.05 -9.05
N LEU A 69 9.29 39.12 -10.31
CA LEU A 69 8.97 37.95 -11.13
C LEU A 69 10.17 37.02 -11.25
N SER A 70 11.35 37.54 -11.59
CA SER A 70 12.58 36.74 -11.71
C SER A 70 12.93 36.03 -10.40
N LYS A 71 12.81 36.71 -9.25
CA LYS A 71 13.02 36.10 -7.93
C LYS A 71 11.99 34.99 -7.65
N SER A 72 10.71 35.25 -7.94
CA SER A 72 9.64 34.27 -7.76
C SER A 72 9.85 33.02 -8.63
N TYR A 73 10.27 33.18 -9.88
CA TYR A 73 10.59 32.04 -10.76
C TYR A 73 11.73 31.19 -10.21
N LYS A 74 12.80 31.81 -9.71
CA LYS A 74 13.91 31.07 -9.07
C LYS A 74 13.43 30.31 -7.84
N GLN A 75 12.63 30.93 -6.98
CA GLN A 75 12.06 30.28 -5.80
C GLN A 75 11.16 29.09 -6.15
N ILE A 76 10.30 29.24 -7.17
CA ILE A 76 9.44 28.14 -7.65
C ILE A 76 10.30 26.98 -8.18
N GLN A 77 11.36 27.29 -8.94
CA GLN A 77 12.26 26.26 -9.45
C GLN A 77 12.96 25.51 -8.31
N GLU A 78 13.51 26.24 -7.32
CA GLU A 78 14.15 25.65 -6.14
C GLU A 78 13.18 24.76 -5.35
N GLN A 79 11.91 25.18 -5.22
CA GLN A 79 10.87 24.38 -4.58
C GLN A 79 10.53 23.11 -5.37
N GLN A 80 10.45 23.19 -6.70
CA GLN A 80 10.22 22.01 -7.55
C GLN A 80 11.37 21.01 -7.45
N ASP A 81 12.61 21.49 -7.46
CA ASP A 81 13.79 20.64 -7.31
C ASP A 81 13.86 19.98 -5.93
N ALA A 82 13.49 20.72 -4.87
CA ALA A 82 13.39 20.17 -3.52
C ALA A 82 12.28 19.11 -3.39
N LEU A 83 11.12 19.35 -4.01
CA LEU A 83 10.01 18.41 -4.01
C LEU A 83 10.34 17.12 -4.77
N ALA A 84 11.04 17.23 -5.90
CA ALA A 84 11.52 16.07 -6.65
C ALA A 84 12.46 15.21 -5.81
N LYS A 85 13.44 15.84 -5.12
CA LYS A 85 14.35 15.14 -4.20
C LYS A 85 13.60 14.45 -3.06
N GLN A 86 12.60 15.11 -2.47
CA GLN A 86 11.78 14.51 -1.41
C GLN A 86 10.97 13.31 -1.93
N THR A 87 10.43 13.41 -3.15
CA THR A 87 9.71 12.31 -3.80
C THR A 87 10.61 11.09 -4.00
N ASP A 88 11.83 11.29 -4.49
CA ASP A 88 12.82 10.21 -4.66
C ASP A 88 13.18 9.55 -3.33
N GLN A 89 13.33 10.35 -2.26
CA GLN A 89 13.58 9.84 -0.91
C GLN A 89 12.41 8.98 -0.40
N ILE A 90 11.16 9.40 -0.61
CA ILE A 90 9.98 8.63 -0.22
C ILE A 90 9.93 7.29 -0.98
N ILE A 91 10.22 7.30 -2.28
CA ILE A 91 10.26 6.08 -3.10
C ILE A 91 11.33 5.11 -2.57
N ALA A 92 12.53 5.62 -2.26
CA ALA A 92 13.60 4.82 -1.68
C ALA A 92 13.21 4.21 -0.32
N LEU A 93 12.66 5.03 0.59
CA LEU A 93 12.20 4.58 1.91
C LEU A 93 11.09 3.51 1.80
N ASN A 94 10.14 3.69 0.88
CA ASN A 94 9.08 2.70 0.65
C ASN A 94 9.64 1.36 0.16
N LYS A 95 10.65 1.40 -0.72
CA LYS A 95 11.33 0.19 -1.20
C LYS A 95 12.04 -0.53 -0.06
N ASP A 96 12.76 0.21 0.79
CA ASP A 96 13.46 -0.35 1.95
C ASP A 96 12.49 -0.95 2.95
N LEU A 97 11.39 -0.25 3.25
CA LEU A 97 10.35 -0.73 4.17
C LEU A 97 9.69 -2.02 3.64
N SER A 98 9.37 -2.07 2.34
CA SER A 98 8.85 -3.28 1.69
C SER A 98 9.85 -4.44 1.80
N ASN A 99 11.14 -4.20 1.58
CA ASN A 99 12.17 -5.24 1.68
C ASN A 99 12.33 -5.75 3.12
N GLN A 100 12.30 -4.85 4.11
CA GLN A 100 12.34 -5.22 5.52
C GLN A 100 11.11 -6.02 5.93
N ALA A 101 9.90 -5.63 5.48
CA ALA A 101 8.68 -6.36 5.76
C ALA A 101 8.72 -7.78 5.19
N LYS A 102 9.19 -7.95 3.95
CA LYS A 102 9.41 -9.28 3.34
C LYS A 102 10.43 -10.10 4.12
N PHE A 103 11.53 -9.48 4.54
CA PHE A 103 12.55 -10.15 5.34
C PHE A 103 11.99 -10.67 6.66
N ILE A 104 11.26 -9.83 7.41
CA ILE A 104 10.64 -10.19 8.69
C ILE A 104 9.67 -11.35 8.48
N THR A 105 8.77 -11.20 7.50
CA THR A 105 7.76 -12.22 7.21
C THR A 105 8.40 -13.58 6.96
N LEU A 106 9.42 -13.64 6.08
CA LEU A 106 10.03 -14.91 5.69
C LEU A 106 11.01 -15.46 6.72
N ASN A 107 11.83 -14.63 7.37
CA ASN A 107 12.98 -15.10 8.15
C ASN A 107 12.81 -14.95 9.67
N VAL A 108 11.92 -14.09 10.13
CA VAL A 108 11.65 -13.89 11.57
C VAL A 108 10.37 -14.61 11.98
N THR A 109 9.37 -14.65 11.10
CA THR A 109 8.10 -15.31 11.39
C THR A 109 7.94 -16.67 10.71
N GLY A 110 8.85 -17.03 9.81
CA GLY A 110 8.86 -18.32 9.10
C GLY A 110 7.95 -18.40 7.86
N GLY A 111 7.42 -17.24 7.44
CA GLY A 111 6.52 -17.08 6.30
C GLY A 111 5.20 -17.83 6.47
N ASP A 112 4.66 -18.28 5.34
CA ASP A 112 3.50 -19.17 5.24
C ASP A 112 3.91 -20.66 5.34
N GLY A 113 5.16 -20.94 5.73
CA GLY A 113 5.72 -22.28 5.77
C GLY A 113 5.11 -23.14 6.88
N TYR A 114 4.98 -24.44 6.61
CA TYR A 114 4.59 -25.46 7.56
C TYR A 114 5.44 -26.72 7.35
N PRO A 115 5.77 -27.48 8.40
CA PRO A 115 6.39 -28.78 8.25
C PRO A 115 5.37 -29.83 7.80
N ILE A 116 5.86 -30.98 7.38
CA ILE A 116 5.05 -32.14 6.96
C ILE A 116 5.48 -33.33 7.82
N VAL A 117 4.53 -34.13 8.31
CA VAL A 117 4.83 -35.38 8.98
C VAL A 117 4.86 -36.52 7.97
N ILE A 118 5.92 -37.32 7.97
CA ILE A 118 6.08 -38.41 7.01
C ILE A 118 6.35 -39.71 7.77
N PRO A 119 5.67 -40.83 7.44
CA PRO A 119 6.01 -42.12 7.98
C PRO A 119 7.34 -42.61 7.40
N ARG A 120 8.27 -43.03 8.26
CA ARG A 120 9.55 -43.64 7.89
C ARG A 120 9.61 -45.07 8.40
N GLU A 121 10.07 -45.99 7.55
CA GLU A 121 10.37 -47.36 7.96
C GLU A 121 11.59 -47.43 8.88
N LEU A 122 11.43 -48.12 9.99
CA LEU A 122 12.50 -48.55 10.88
C LEU A 122 13.05 -49.89 10.37
N ARG A 123 14.23 -49.85 9.76
CA ARG A 123 14.99 -51.07 9.44
C ARG A 123 15.53 -51.66 10.75
N ASP A 124 15.53 -52.99 10.88
CA ASP A 124 16.03 -53.76 12.05
C ASP A 124 15.18 -53.79 13.33
N VAL A 125 13.84 -53.75 13.24
CA VAL A 125 13.01 -54.22 14.37
C VAL A 125 12.88 -55.73 14.26
N GLY A 126 13.72 -56.46 15.00
CA GLY A 126 13.81 -57.92 14.95
C GLY A 126 12.43 -58.61 14.92
N ASN A 127 12.27 -59.57 14.00
CA ASN A 127 11.07 -60.36 13.67
C ASN A 127 10.32 -60.01 12.36
N GLY A 128 10.96 -59.33 11.40
CA GLY A 128 10.43 -59.25 10.02
C GLY A 128 9.13 -58.42 9.88
N ASN A 129 8.70 -57.74 10.93
CA ASN A 129 7.64 -56.75 10.87
C ASN A 129 8.26 -55.38 10.62
N SER A 130 7.95 -54.77 9.47
CA SER A 130 8.27 -53.36 9.22
C SER A 130 7.56 -52.52 10.27
N ALA A 131 8.34 -51.87 11.13
CA ALA A 131 7.82 -50.88 12.07
C ALA A 131 7.99 -49.49 11.45
N LEU A 132 7.03 -48.60 11.69
CA LEU A 132 7.10 -47.23 11.20
C LEU A 132 7.37 -46.26 12.35
N ALA A 133 7.95 -45.12 12.03
CA ALA A 133 8.05 -43.97 12.91
C ALA A 133 7.63 -42.70 12.17
N PHE A 134 7.35 -41.63 12.90
CA PHE A 134 7.09 -40.33 12.31
C PHE A 134 8.37 -39.51 12.22
N ASP A 135 8.66 -38.98 11.04
CA ASP A 135 9.65 -37.93 10.84
C ASP A 135 8.93 -36.62 10.55
N LEU A 136 9.42 -35.53 11.11
CA LEU A 136 8.92 -34.19 10.86
C LEU A 136 9.86 -33.49 9.88
N HIS A 137 9.32 -33.04 8.74
CA HIS A 137 10.11 -32.46 7.64
C HIS A 137 9.77 -30.99 7.45
N ASN A 138 10.76 -30.10 7.53
CA ASN A 138 10.64 -28.75 7.00
C ASN A 138 11.21 -28.74 5.58
N LYS A 139 10.34 -28.81 4.57
CA LYS A 139 10.77 -28.72 3.16
C LYS A 139 10.88 -27.26 2.65
N ASN A 140 10.65 -26.26 3.51
CA ASN A 140 10.69 -24.86 3.11
C ASN A 140 12.11 -24.30 3.12
N LYS A 141 12.36 -23.29 2.28
CA LYS A 141 13.63 -22.55 2.19
C LYS A 141 13.90 -21.63 3.40
N HIS A 142 12.95 -21.53 4.33
CA HIS A 142 13.01 -20.68 5.50
C HIS A 142 12.77 -21.50 6.78
N PRO A 143 13.35 -21.08 7.93
CA PRO A 143 13.05 -21.68 9.23
C PRO A 143 11.58 -21.47 9.61
N ILE A 144 11.04 -22.34 10.46
CA ILE A 144 9.67 -22.27 10.97
C ILE A 144 9.71 -22.06 12.48
N PHE A 145 8.97 -21.06 12.98
CA PHE A 145 8.99 -20.67 14.38
C PHE A 145 7.68 -21.02 15.10
N ASP A 146 7.78 -21.17 16.42
CA ASP A 146 6.69 -21.48 17.36
C ASP A 146 5.86 -22.68 16.89
N LEU A 147 6.55 -23.79 16.67
CA LEU A 147 5.96 -24.99 16.12
C LEU A 147 5.35 -25.86 17.22
N LEU A 148 4.07 -26.17 17.06
CA LEU A 148 3.35 -27.20 17.79
C LEU A 148 2.74 -28.18 16.79
N VAL A 149 3.17 -29.45 16.86
CA VAL A 149 2.59 -30.54 16.09
C VAL A 149 1.97 -31.53 17.06
N ILE A 150 0.71 -31.87 16.84
CA ILE A 150 -0.03 -32.86 17.64
C ILE A 150 -0.56 -33.91 16.69
N ILE A 151 -0.08 -35.14 16.81
CA ILE A 151 -0.58 -36.31 16.08
C ILE A 151 -1.62 -36.99 16.96
N THR A 152 -2.83 -37.18 16.42
CA THR A 152 -3.92 -37.89 17.09
C THR A 152 -4.38 -39.09 16.29
N ASP A 153 -4.71 -40.18 16.99
CA ASP A 153 -5.37 -41.34 16.40
C ASP A 153 -6.84 -41.00 16.12
N TYR A 154 -7.16 -40.84 14.83
CA TYR A 154 -8.50 -40.45 14.41
C TYR A 154 -9.54 -41.52 14.70
N LYS A 155 -9.18 -42.82 14.72
CA LYS A 155 -10.15 -43.88 15.06
C LYS A 155 -10.65 -43.72 16.50
N LYS A 156 -9.79 -43.27 17.41
CA LYS A 156 -10.17 -42.96 18.81
C LYS A 156 -11.00 -41.67 18.90
N LEU A 157 -10.71 -40.70 18.04
CA LEU A 157 -11.33 -39.38 18.07
C LEU A 157 -12.69 -39.31 17.35
N SER A 158 -12.89 -40.11 16.29
CA SER A 158 -14.04 -40.03 15.37
C SER A 158 -15.40 -40.09 16.07
N SER A 159 -15.51 -40.92 17.13
CA SER A 159 -16.73 -41.05 17.94
C SER A 159 -16.98 -39.90 18.93
N LYS A 160 -16.04 -38.96 19.06
CA LYS A 160 -16.08 -37.85 20.03
C LYS A 160 -16.46 -36.52 19.39
N PHE A 161 -16.54 -36.47 18.07
CA PHE A 161 -17.01 -35.28 17.37
C PHE A 161 -18.48 -35.03 17.65
N TYR A 162 -18.81 -33.76 17.85
CA TYR A 162 -20.18 -33.31 17.99
C TYR A 162 -20.35 -31.96 17.28
N ARG A 163 -21.57 -31.68 16.82
CA ARG A 163 -21.91 -30.41 16.19
C ARG A 163 -22.86 -29.65 17.11
N ARG A 164 -22.56 -28.38 17.35
CA ARG A 164 -23.47 -27.49 18.07
C ARG A 164 -24.60 -27.05 17.12
N PRO A 165 -25.80 -26.75 17.64
CA PRO A 165 -26.86 -26.20 16.81
C PRO A 165 -26.38 -24.92 16.10
N ASN A 166 -26.64 -24.83 14.78
CA ASN A 166 -26.29 -23.71 13.90
C ASN A 166 -24.81 -23.53 13.53
N ASP A 167 -23.92 -24.41 13.99
CA ASP A 167 -22.51 -24.36 13.58
C ASP A 167 -22.27 -25.29 12.38
N ASN A 168 -21.45 -24.84 11.43
CA ASN A 168 -21.06 -25.61 10.24
C ASN A 168 -19.76 -26.40 10.41
N VAL A 169 -19.19 -26.41 11.61
CA VAL A 169 -17.93 -27.08 11.93
C VAL A 169 -18.16 -28.11 13.04
N ASP A 170 -17.39 -29.18 12.99
CA ASP A 170 -17.40 -30.18 14.04
C ASP A 170 -16.49 -29.76 15.20
N TYR A 171 -16.91 -30.11 16.42
CA TYR A 171 -16.21 -29.81 17.65
C TYR A 171 -15.74 -31.10 18.32
N VAL A 172 -14.61 -30.99 19.00
CA VAL A 172 -14.09 -32.03 19.89
C VAL A 172 -13.56 -31.40 21.18
N ARG A 173 -13.66 -32.11 22.30
CA ARG A 173 -13.16 -31.58 23.58
C ARG A 173 -11.65 -31.76 23.66
N ASN A 174 -10.98 -30.82 24.32
CA ASN A 174 -9.53 -30.89 24.53
C ASN A 174 -9.07 -32.19 25.21
N ASP A 175 -9.85 -32.73 26.15
CA ASP A 175 -9.47 -33.95 26.86
C ASP A 175 -9.60 -35.21 25.98
N ASP A 176 -10.59 -35.26 25.09
CA ASP A 176 -10.71 -36.35 24.11
C ASP A 176 -9.51 -36.35 23.14
N VAL A 177 -9.06 -35.15 22.74
CA VAL A 177 -7.87 -34.97 21.89
C VAL A 177 -6.61 -35.43 22.61
N ARG A 178 -6.43 -35.04 23.88
CA ARG A 178 -5.29 -35.49 24.71
C ARG A 178 -5.31 -37.01 24.91
N ALA A 179 -6.48 -37.62 25.09
CA ALA A 179 -6.62 -39.06 25.24
C ALA A 179 -6.33 -39.83 23.95
N ALA A 180 -6.57 -39.20 22.78
CA ALA A 180 -6.26 -39.75 21.47
C ALA A 180 -4.85 -39.36 20.95
N GLU A 181 -4.10 -38.56 21.70
CA GLU A 181 -2.76 -38.10 21.33
C GLU A 181 -1.80 -39.28 21.25
N VAL A 182 -1.17 -39.41 20.09
CA VAL A 182 -0.13 -40.40 19.81
C VAL A 182 1.23 -39.78 20.09
N MET A 183 1.40 -38.53 19.67
CA MET A 183 2.68 -37.85 19.72
C MET A 183 2.50 -36.33 19.64
N ARG A 184 3.46 -35.61 20.25
CA ARG A 184 3.54 -34.15 20.19
C ARG A 184 4.97 -33.68 20.02
N TRP A 185 5.17 -32.71 19.12
CA TRP A 185 6.36 -31.87 19.09
C TRP A 185 6.02 -30.45 19.50
N MET A 186 6.84 -29.86 20.35
CA MET A 186 6.79 -28.45 20.68
C MET A 186 8.20 -27.89 20.54
N LEU A 187 8.44 -27.14 19.47
CA LEU A 187 9.75 -26.64 19.10
C LEU A 187 9.69 -25.12 18.94
N PRO A 188 10.63 -24.37 19.56
CA PRO A 188 10.68 -22.91 19.36
C PRO A 188 11.04 -22.55 17.91
N ASN A 189 11.82 -23.41 17.24
CA ASN A 189 12.23 -23.24 15.85
C ASN A 189 12.58 -24.59 15.22
N MET A 190 12.31 -24.72 13.94
CA MET A 190 12.78 -25.79 13.05
C MET A 190 13.52 -25.17 11.87
N ALA A 191 14.80 -25.50 11.70
CA ALA A 191 15.63 -24.93 10.64
C ALA A 191 15.11 -25.27 9.23
N LYS A 192 15.45 -24.44 8.24
CA LYS A 192 15.08 -24.67 6.83
C LYS A 192 15.61 -26.01 6.33
N GLU A 193 14.85 -26.69 5.47
CA GLU A 193 15.29 -27.91 4.77
C GLU A 193 15.82 -29.00 5.72
N THR A 194 15.23 -29.14 6.91
CA THR A 194 15.65 -30.13 7.93
C THR A 194 14.62 -31.22 8.18
N VAL A 195 15.10 -32.34 8.72
CA VAL A 195 14.29 -33.49 9.13
C VAL A 195 14.56 -33.78 10.59
N TYR A 196 13.50 -33.88 11.38
CA TYR A 196 13.54 -34.20 12.80
C TYR A 196 12.93 -35.59 12.97
N PRO A 197 13.76 -36.64 13.05
CA PRO A 197 13.25 -38.00 13.19
C PRO A 197 12.70 -38.22 14.59
N ASN A 198 11.72 -39.11 14.71
CA ASN A 198 11.30 -39.63 16.01
C ASN A 198 11.54 -41.14 16.13
N SER A 199 11.64 -41.60 17.37
CA SER A 199 11.80 -43.02 17.73
C SER A 199 10.49 -43.69 18.15
N TYR A 200 9.37 -42.95 18.18
CA TYR A 200 8.05 -43.49 18.47
C TYR A 200 7.67 -44.51 17.40
N VAL A 201 7.52 -45.75 17.84
CA VAL A 201 7.17 -46.86 16.97
C VAL A 201 5.66 -46.91 16.81
N ILE A 202 5.23 -46.78 15.56
CA ILE A 202 3.85 -46.96 15.14
C ILE A 202 3.58 -48.46 15.10
N ASN A 203 2.77 -48.92 16.04
CA ASN A 203 2.41 -50.34 16.17
C ASN A 203 1.22 -50.75 15.29
N ASP A 204 0.41 -49.78 14.84
CA ASP A 204 -0.76 -50.05 14.01
C ASP A 204 -0.44 -49.80 12.52
N THR A 205 -0.60 -50.85 11.72
CA THR A 205 -0.32 -50.82 10.27
C THR A 205 -1.57 -50.53 9.44
N ASP A 206 -2.75 -50.46 10.07
CA ASP A 206 -3.96 -49.89 9.50
C ASP A 206 -4.42 -48.70 10.36
N ALA A 207 -3.85 -47.52 10.14
CA ALA A 207 -4.04 -46.37 11.00
C ALA A 207 -4.57 -45.15 10.25
N SER A 208 -5.25 -44.27 10.98
CA SER A 208 -5.76 -43.01 10.48
C SER A 208 -5.41 -41.93 11.49
N TYR A 209 -4.64 -40.94 11.07
CA TYR A 209 -4.14 -39.88 11.93
C TYR A 209 -4.65 -38.53 11.48
N SER A 210 -5.10 -37.74 12.45
CA SER A 210 -5.32 -36.31 12.29
C SER A 210 -4.16 -35.58 12.97
N ILE A 211 -3.40 -34.83 12.19
CA ILE A 211 -2.18 -34.15 12.62
C ILE A 211 -2.43 -32.66 12.55
N GLN A 212 -2.47 -32.01 13.71
CA GLN A 212 -2.57 -30.57 13.76
C GLN A 212 -1.17 -29.95 13.81
N ILE A 213 -0.92 -29.00 12.92
CA ILE A 213 0.34 -28.29 12.82
C ILE A 213 0.06 -26.79 13.00
N LYS A 214 0.52 -26.24 14.12
CA LYS A 214 0.46 -24.81 14.41
C LYS A 214 1.87 -24.24 14.35
N THR A 215 2.03 -23.19 13.56
CA THR A 215 3.22 -22.35 13.51
C THR A 215 2.82 -20.94 13.95
N ARG A 216 3.80 -20.04 14.14
CA ARG A 216 3.55 -18.65 14.52
C ARG A 216 2.44 -17.95 13.71
N ASN A 217 2.40 -18.20 12.40
CA ASN A 217 1.50 -17.48 11.48
C ASN A 217 0.44 -18.36 10.81
N ARG A 218 0.51 -19.69 10.98
CA ARG A 218 -0.30 -20.60 10.18
C ARG A 218 -0.73 -21.82 10.98
N THR A 219 -1.96 -22.27 10.75
CA THR A 219 -2.44 -23.56 11.26
C THR A 219 -2.92 -24.39 10.08
N VAL A 220 -2.38 -25.60 9.95
CA VAL A 220 -2.82 -26.58 8.96
C VAL A 220 -3.21 -27.88 9.64
N ILE A 221 -4.06 -28.64 8.96
CA ILE A 221 -4.40 -30.01 9.35
C ILE A 221 -3.84 -30.93 8.29
N GLU A 222 -3.00 -31.85 8.72
CA GLU A 222 -2.48 -32.92 7.91
C GLU A 222 -3.21 -34.22 8.28
N LYS A 223 -3.71 -34.91 7.27
CA LYS A 223 -4.37 -36.20 7.37
C LYS A 223 -3.39 -37.25 6.88
N LEU A 224 -3.16 -38.30 7.67
CA LEU A 224 -2.25 -39.37 7.31
C LEU A 224 -2.94 -40.72 7.50
N ILE A 225 -2.99 -41.51 6.44
CA ILE A 225 -3.55 -42.86 6.41
C ILE A 225 -2.40 -43.84 6.19
N LEU A 226 -2.39 -44.92 6.96
CA LEU A 226 -1.56 -46.10 6.74
C LEU A 226 -2.48 -47.30 6.51
N VAL A 227 -2.23 -48.08 5.48
CA VAL A 227 -2.99 -49.30 5.17
C VAL A 227 -2.02 -50.42 4.84
N LYS A 228 -2.10 -51.52 5.59
CA LYS A 228 -1.37 -52.74 5.27
C LYS A 228 -2.09 -53.51 4.17
N VAL A 229 -1.43 -53.67 3.02
CA VAL A 229 -1.91 -54.51 1.92
C VAL A 229 -0.88 -55.59 1.65
N LYS A 230 -1.26 -56.85 1.89
CA LYS A 230 -0.36 -58.00 1.85
C LYS A 230 0.83 -57.78 2.82
N ASN A 231 2.05 -57.65 2.28
CA ASN A 231 3.29 -57.46 3.04
C ASN A 231 3.83 -56.02 2.95
N GLU A 232 3.08 -55.10 2.35
CA GLU A 232 3.49 -53.71 2.19
C GLU A 232 2.58 -52.79 3.01
N ILE A 233 3.15 -51.68 3.50
CA ILE A 233 2.38 -50.61 4.13
C ILE A 233 2.28 -49.47 3.13
N LEU A 234 1.05 -49.20 2.69
CA LEU A 234 0.72 -48.09 1.83
C LEU A 234 0.35 -46.89 2.70
N SER A 235 0.72 -45.70 2.26
CA SER A 235 0.40 -44.43 2.91
C SER A 235 -0.32 -43.47 1.97
N GLY A 236 -1.19 -42.64 2.56
CA GLY A 236 -1.75 -41.48 1.91
C GLY A 236 -1.76 -40.29 2.85
N LEU A 237 -1.39 -39.14 2.32
CA LEU A 237 -1.23 -37.89 3.06
C LEU A 237 -1.98 -36.78 2.34
N GLU A 238 -2.71 -35.97 3.09
CA GLU A 238 -3.40 -34.78 2.59
C GLU A 238 -3.20 -33.62 3.57
N ILE A 239 -2.88 -32.43 3.09
CA ILE A 239 -2.75 -31.22 3.93
C ILE A 239 -3.80 -30.20 3.51
N TRP A 240 -4.54 -29.74 4.51
CA TRP A 240 -5.60 -28.77 4.38
C TRP A 240 -5.30 -27.50 5.19
N ASP A 241 -5.66 -26.36 4.60
CA ASP A 241 -5.53 -25.03 5.18
C ASP A 241 -6.86 -24.27 5.08
N ALA A 242 -7.23 -23.56 6.13
CA ALA A 242 -8.53 -22.89 6.20
C ALA A 242 -8.74 -21.79 5.17
N GLU A 243 -7.67 -21.13 4.74
CA GLU A 243 -7.74 -20.05 3.76
C GLU A 243 -7.56 -20.57 2.33
N LYS A 244 -6.70 -21.57 2.15
CA LYS A 244 -6.26 -22.06 0.83
C LYS A 244 -6.90 -23.38 0.40
N GLY A 245 -7.65 -24.04 1.28
CA GLY A 245 -8.23 -25.36 1.05
C GLY A 245 -7.17 -26.46 1.02
N LYS A 246 -7.35 -27.50 0.20
CA LYS A 246 -6.37 -28.57 0.02
C LYS A 246 -5.11 -28.03 -0.70
N ILE A 247 -3.97 -28.11 -0.04
CA ILE A 247 -2.70 -27.55 -0.54
C ILE A 247 -1.63 -28.59 -0.85
N HIS A 248 -1.75 -29.81 -0.35
CA HIS A 248 -0.82 -30.89 -0.63
C HIS A 248 -1.51 -32.25 -0.57
N GLN A 249 -1.12 -33.17 -1.45
CA GLN A 249 -1.52 -34.56 -1.39
C GLN A 249 -0.36 -35.42 -1.87
N ASP A 250 0.01 -36.42 -1.08
CA ASP A 250 1.04 -37.40 -1.43
C ASP A 250 0.48 -38.79 -1.17
N LEU A 251 0.64 -39.70 -2.13
CA LEU A 251 0.14 -41.06 -2.06
C LEU A 251 1.27 -42.00 -2.42
N SER A 252 1.27 -43.18 -1.81
CA SER A 252 2.26 -44.21 -2.15
C SER A 252 2.38 -44.42 -3.67
N PRO A 253 3.61 -44.62 -4.19
CA PRO A 253 3.80 -44.82 -5.62
C PRO A 253 3.16 -46.14 -6.06
N ASN A 254 2.66 -46.17 -7.29
CA ASN A 254 2.13 -47.38 -7.97
C ASN A 254 0.88 -48.04 -7.33
N LEU A 255 0.02 -47.26 -6.66
CA LEU A 255 -1.27 -47.76 -6.17
C LEU A 255 -2.15 -48.31 -7.30
N THR A 256 -2.75 -49.47 -7.06
CA THR A 256 -3.87 -49.96 -7.88
C THR A 256 -5.09 -49.04 -7.71
N LYS A 257 -6.05 -49.12 -8.65
CA LYS A 257 -7.29 -48.34 -8.56
C LYS A 257 -8.10 -48.65 -7.30
N GLU A 258 -8.02 -49.87 -6.78
CA GLU A 258 -8.73 -50.29 -5.57
C GLU A 258 -8.05 -49.72 -4.32
N GLU A 259 -6.73 -49.83 -4.22
CA GLU A 259 -5.95 -49.28 -3.09
C GLU A 259 -6.08 -47.76 -3.02
N TYR A 260 -6.03 -47.07 -4.16
CA TYR A 260 -6.29 -45.63 -4.24
C TYR A 260 -7.66 -45.27 -3.66
N LYS A 261 -8.73 -45.98 -4.05
CA LYS A 261 -10.09 -45.72 -3.55
C LYS A 261 -10.20 -45.95 -2.04
N ILE A 262 -9.52 -46.96 -1.52
CA ILE A 262 -9.51 -47.25 -0.07
C ILE A 262 -8.84 -46.10 0.68
N ILE A 263 -7.64 -45.68 0.24
CA ILE A 263 -6.89 -44.60 0.89
C ILE A 263 -7.65 -43.28 0.79
N GLN A 264 -8.18 -42.93 -0.39
CA GLN A 264 -8.93 -41.70 -0.58
C GLN A 264 -10.17 -41.66 0.30
N LYS A 265 -10.95 -42.76 0.35
CA LYS A 265 -12.12 -42.83 1.23
C LYS A 265 -11.74 -42.58 2.70
N LYS A 266 -10.65 -43.18 3.17
CA LYS A 266 -10.17 -42.98 4.55
C LYS A 266 -9.69 -41.55 4.81
N LEU A 267 -9.09 -40.89 3.81
CA LEU A 267 -8.72 -39.47 3.90
C LEU A 267 -9.96 -38.56 3.96
N ASP A 268 -10.97 -38.86 3.14
CA ASP A 268 -12.23 -38.11 3.10
C ASP A 268 -13.04 -38.26 4.40
N ASP A 269 -12.89 -39.39 5.11
CA ASP A 269 -13.53 -39.65 6.40
C ASP A 269 -12.94 -38.80 7.55
N ILE A 270 -11.73 -38.24 7.39
CA ILE A 270 -11.13 -37.32 8.37
C ILE A 270 -11.57 -35.88 8.04
N PRO A 271 -12.15 -35.13 8.99
CA PRO A 271 -12.58 -33.76 8.75
C PRO A 271 -11.42 -32.85 8.33
N ASP A 272 -11.68 -32.01 7.33
CA ASP A 272 -10.77 -30.96 6.87
C ASP A 272 -10.49 -29.92 7.96
N GLN A 273 -11.49 -29.66 8.80
CA GLN A 273 -11.44 -28.68 9.87
C GLN A 273 -12.33 -29.12 11.03
N PHE A 274 -11.83 -28.89 12.25
CA PHE A 274 -12.62 -29.01 13.46
C PHE A 274 -12.08 -28.08 14.53
N SER A 275 -12.94 -27.72 15.48
CA SER A 275 -12.62 -26.79 16.56
C SER A 275 -12.47 -27.50 17.89
N TYR A 276 -11.47 -27.10 18.67
CA TYR A 276 -11.36 -27.55 20.04
C TYR A 276 -12.24 -26.73 20.97
N THR A 277 -12.88 -27.43 21.89
CA THR A 277 -13.62 -26.79 22.97
C THR A 277 -12.92 -27.02 24.29
N PRO A 278 -12.83 -25.98 25.16
CA PRO A 278 -12.40 -26.17 26.53
C PRO A 278 -13.25 -27.23 27.21
N THR A 279 -12.67 -27.96 28.15
CA THR A 279 -13.44 -28.80 29.06
C THR A 279 -14.36 -27.91 29.89
N LEU A 280 -15.65 -28.24 29.93
CA LEU A 280 -16.61 -27.67 30.88
C LEU A 280 -16.49 -28.37 32.22
#